data_AF-A0A4P9YV25-F1
#
_entry.id   AF-A0A4P9YV25-F1
#
_cell.length_a   1.000
_cell.length_b   1.000
_cell.length_c   1.000
_cell.angle_alpha   90.00
_cell.angle_beta   90.00
_cell.angle_gamma   90.00
#
_symmetry.space_group_name_H-M   'P 1'
#
loop_
_entity.id
_entity.type
_entity.pdbx_description
1 polymer ?
#
loop_
_entity_poly.entity_id
_entity_poly.type
_entity_poly.pdbx_seq_one_letter_code
_entity_poly.pdbx_strand_id
1 'polypeptide(L)'
;MSYTSALRGGRALRTPLASATGSVHIWPRQSVRHQSSGSGGAGDEGRLNRYSSRITQPKSQGASQAMLYATGLKADDMDKAQVGIASVWYEGNPCNMHLNTLAAKVKEGVEKAGFVGYRFNTIGVSDGISMGTTGMRYSLQSREIIADSIETVMGAQWYDGNISLPGCDKNMPGCVMAMGRVNRPSLMVYGGTIRPGRSACSNEPLDIVSVFQCYGSYIAGKINEEQRQDIVRHACPGAGACGGMYTANT
;
A
#
# COMPACT_ATOMS: atom_id res chain seq x y z
N MET A 1 -45.26 34.06 42.02
CA MET A 1 -45.02 34.01 43.48
C MET A 1 -43.52 33.97 43.70
N SER A 2 -42.99 35.09 44.18
CA SER A 2 -41.58 35.35 44.49
C SER A 2 -41.25 34.89 45.90
N TYR A 3 -40.05 34.36 46.15
CA TYR A 3 -39.36 34.37 47.45
C TYR A 3 -37.84 34.29 47.17
N THR A 4 -37.11 35.43 47.16
CA THR A 4 -36.18 35.94 48.20
C THR A 4 -35.06 34.96 48.61
N SER A 5 -33.80 35.20 48.22
CA SER A 5 -32.78 36.06 48.89
C SER A 5 -32.21 35.49 50.19
N ALA A 6 -30.95 35.08 50.16
CA ALA A 6 -30.04 35.13 51.31
C ALA A 6 -28.60 35.41 50.86
N LEU A 7 -28.19 36.67 51.01
CA LEU A 7 -26.79 37.12 50.98
C LEU A 7 -26.27 37.23 52.42
N ARG A 8 -25.15 36.54 52.71
CA ARG A 8 -24.11 36.90 53.70
C ARG A 8 -22.81 36.38 53.05
N GLY A 9 -21.81 37.16 52.68
CA GLY A 9 -21.13 38.24 53.40
C GLY A 9 -19.72 37.73 53.76
N GLY A 10 -18.70 38.05 52.95
CA GLY A 10 -17.34 37.54 53.19
C GLY A 10 -16.27 38.00 52.19
N ARG A 11 -15.87 39.28 52.33
CA ARG A 11 -14.59 39.94 51.98
C ARG A 11 -13.91 39.74 50.61
N ALA A 12 -13.65 40.89 50.01
CA ALA A 12 -12.91 41.13 48.79
C ALA A 12 -11.40 40.87 48.91
N LEU A 13 -10.80 40.38 47.83
CA LEU A 13 -9.44 40.69 47.43
C LEU A 13 -9.48 41.11 45.96
N ARG A 14 -9.36 42.43 45.73
CA ARG A 14 -9.06 42.99 44.42
C ARG A 14 -7.59 42.74 44.14
N THR A 15 -7.29 42.02 43.07
CA THR A 15 -5.97 42.03 42.42
C THR A 15 -6.10 42.65 41.03
N PRO A 16 -5.16 43.51 40.63
CA PRO A 16 -5.27 44.31 39.42
C PRO A 16 -5.02 43.47 38.16
N LEU A 17 -5.65 43.86 37.05
CA LEU A 17 -5.31 43.38 35.71
C LEU A 17 -3.83 43.70 35.43
N ALA A 18 -2.97 42.68 35.47
CA ALA A 18 -1.62 42.77 34.94
C ALA A 18 -1.67 42.46 33.44
N SER A 19 -1.26 43.43 32.63
CA SER A 19 -1.00 43.25 31.20
C SER A 19 0.14 42.24 31.02
N ALA A 20 -0.19 41.00 30.68
CA ALA A 20 0.80 40.02 30.27
C ALA A 20 1.19 40.29 28.81
N THR A 21 2.18 41.15 28.61
CA THR A 21 3.01 41.14 27.40
C THR A 21 3.80 39.84 27.39
N GLY A 22 3.19 38.76 26.90
CA GLY A 22 3.85 37.49 26.68
C GLY A 22 4.82 37.61 25.51
N SER A 23 6.12 37.73 25.81
CA SER A 23 7.18 37.54 24.82
C SER A 23 7.10 36.12 24.29
N VAL A 24 6.75 35.96 23.02
CA VAL A 24 6.85 34.70 22.30
C VAL A 24 8.34 34.34 22.21
N HIS A 25 8.78 33.37 23.00
CA HIS A 25 10.08 32.74 22.78
C HIS A 25 9.99 31.89 21.52
N ILE A 26 10.34 32.51 20.40
CA ILE A 26 10.61 31.83 19.13
C ILE A 26 11.89 31.02 19.35
N TRP A 27 11.74 29.71 19.51
CA TRP A 27 12.87 28.79 19.42
C TRP A 27 13.52 28.99 18.04
N PRO A 28 14.84 29.21 17.95
CA PRO A 28 15.48 29.29 16.65
C PRO A 28 15.22 27.96 15.93
N ARG A 29 14.70 28.04 14.70
CA ARG A 29 14.71 26.92 13.76
C ARG A 29 16.15 26.43 13.68
N GLN A 30 16.47 25.36 14.39
CA GLN A 30 17.62 24.56 14.02
C GLN A 30 17.30 24.07 12.62
N SER A 31 18.03 24.59 11.63
CA SER A 31 18.10 23.95 10.33
C SER A 31 18.50 22.52 10.62
N VAL A 32 17.57 21.57 10.44
CA VAL A 32 17.94 20.18 10.28
C VAL A 32 18.70 20.16 8.97
N ARG A 33 20.02 20.41 9.04
CA ARG A 33 20.93 19.97 8.00
C ARG A 33 20.70 18.48 7.96
N HIS A 34 20.08 17.99 6.88
CA HIS A 34 20.32 16.63 6.45
C HIS A 34 21.84 16.53 6.34
N GLN A 35 22.46 15.98 7.40
CA GLN A 35 23.76 15.38 7.25
C GLN A 35 23.51 14.22 6.30
N SER A 36 23.72 14.47 5.01
CA SER A 36 24.12 13.41 4.10
C SER A 36 25.40 12.84 4.70
N SER A 37 25.25 11.83 5.55
CA SER A 37 26.35 10.97 5.95
C SER A 37 26.74 10.15 4.72
N GLY A 38 27.33 10.84 3.74
CA GLY A 38 28.14 10.24 2.71
C GLY A 38 29.45 9.78 3.35
N SER A 39 29.35 8.81 4.25
CA SER A 39 30.48 7.95 4.58
C SER A 39 30.46 6.79 3.60
N GLY A 40 30.72 7.08 2.33
CA GLY A 40 31.19 6.08 1.37
C GLY A 40 32.60 5.67 1.78
N GLY A 41 32.71 4.95 2.90
CA GLY A 41 33.95 4.31 3.30
C GLY A 41 34.22 3.15 2.36
N ALA A 42 35.49 2.94 2.03
CA ALA A 42 36.02 1.91 1.14
C ALA A 42 35.72 0.43 1.56
N GLY A 43 34.73 0.20 2.45
CA GLY A 43 34.23 -1.11 2.88
C GLY A 43 32.78 -1.42 2.46
N ASP A 44 32.14 -0.59 1.64
CA ASP A 44 30.76 -0.80 1.15
C ASP A 44 30.70 -1.45 -0.24
N GLU A 45 31.84 -1.58 -0.93
CA GLU A 45 31.91 -2.27 -2.22
C GLU A 45 31.71 -3.78 -2.02
N GLY A 46 30.55 -4.28 -2.43
CA GLY A 46 30.21 -5.71 -2.41
C GLY A 46 29.26 -6.14 -1.29
N ARG A 47 28.94 -5.27 -0.32
CA ARG A 47 27.97 -5.60 0.73
C ARG A 47 26.55 -5.56 0.18
N LEU A 48 25.82 -6.68 0.33
CA LEU A 48 24.44 -6.80 -0.16
C LEU A 48 23.39 -6.23 0.82
N ASN A 49 23.69 -6.23 2.12
CA ASN A 49 22.79 -5.73 3.17
C ASN A 49 23.06 -4.24 3.55
N ARG A 50 23.15 -3.36 2.56
CA ARG A 50 23.53 -1.93 2.74
C ARG A 50 22.63 -1.16 3.71
N TYR A 51 21.34 -1.49 3.76
CA TYR A 51 20.36 -0.82 4.60
C TYR A 51 20.07 -1.63 5.86
N SER A 52 19.79 -2.92 5.74
CA SER A 52 19.39 -3.74 6.90
C SER A 52 20.54 -3.92 7.89
N SER A 53 21.80 -3.80 7.44
CA SER A 53 22.96 -3.74 8.34
C SER A 53 22.85 -2.65 9.41
N ARG A 54 22.08 -1.58 9.17
CA ARG A 54 21.81 -0.53 10.16
C ARG A 54 21.12 -1.06 11.40
N ILE A 55 20.27 -2.08 11.27
CA ILE A 55 19.49 -2.68 12.36
C ILE A 55 19.98 -4.07 12.76
N THR A 56 20.76 -4.76 11.92
CA THR A 56 21.26 -6.11 12.22
C THR A 56 22.65 -6.16 12.85
N GLN A 57 23.50 -5.13 12.68
CA GLN A 57 24.94 -5.24 13.02
C GLN A 57 25.38 -4.42 14.25
N PRO A 58 24.95 -3.16 14.45
CA PRO A 58 25.40 -2.37 15.59
C PRO A 58 24.90 -2.97 16.92
N LYS A 59 25.77 -3.08 17.92
CA LYS A 59 25.38 -3.51 19.29
C LYS A 59 24.30 -2.61 19.91
N SER A 60 24.26 -1.33 19.51
CA SER A 60 23.23 -0.37 19.94
C SER A 60 21.83 -0.69 19.40
N GLN A 61 21.72 -1.62 18.44
CA GLN A 61 20.46 -2.06 17.83
C GLN A 61 19.98 -3.41 18.38
N GLY A 62 20.34 -3.74 19.63
CA GLY A 62 19.90 -4.97 20.29
C GLY A 62 18.37 -5.14 20.35
N ALA A 63 17.62 -4.04 20.46
CA ALA A 63 16.15 -4.08 20.41
C ALA A 63 15.64 -4.55 19.03
N SER A 64 16.19 -4.00 17.96
CA SER A 64 15.88 -4.39 16.58
C SER A 64 16.23 -5.85 16.31
N GLN A 65 17.41 -6.28 16.75
CA GLN A 65 17.87 -7.68 16.65
C GLN A 65 16.94 -8.63 17.40
N ALA A 66 16.51 -8.30 18.62
CA ALA A 66 15.58 -9.11 19.40
C ALA A 66 14.23 -9.29 18.67
N MET A 67 13.69 -8.21 18.10
CA MET A 67 12.47 -8.28 17.29
C MET A 67 12.66 -9.15 16.04
N LEU A 68 13.78 -9.02 15.35
CA LEU A 68 14.11 -9.83 14.18
C LEU A 68 14.23 -11.32 14.52
N TYR A 69 14.89 -11.68 15.63
CA TYR A 69 14.92 -13.06 16.13
C TYR A 69 13.51 -13.60 16.40
N ALA A 70 12.63 -12.79 16.98
CA ALA A 70 11.24 -13.19 17.24
C ALA A 70 10.43 -13.48 15.97
N THR A 71 10.83 -12.94 14.81
CA THR A 71 10.22 -13.28 13.51
C THR A 71 10.75 -14.59 12.90
N GLY A 72 11.75 -15.21 13.54
CA GLY A 72 12.31 -16.50 13.13
C GLY A 72 13.69 -16.44 12.48
N LEU A 73 14.34 -15.27 12.43
CA LEU A 73 15.72 -15.16 11.93
C LEU A 73 16.70 -15.86 12.86
N LYS A 74 17.77 -16.40 12.28
CA LYS A 74 18.93 -16.95 13.00
C LYS A 74 20.10 -15.97 12.92
N ALA A 75 21.16 -16.25 13.68
CA ALA A 75 22.38 -15.42 13.66
C ALA A 75 22.92 -15.26 12.23
N ASP A 76 23.01 -16.36 11.47
CA ASP A 76 23.50 -16.37 10.08
C ASP A 76 22.59 -15.60 9.10
N ASP A 77 21.33 -15.32 9.48
CA ASP A 77 20.42 -14.53 8.65
C ASP A 77 20.63 -13.02 8.81
N MET A 78 21.28 -12.58 9.90
CA MET A 78 21.50 -11.16 10.19
C MET A 78 22.45 -10.48 9.20
N ASP A 79 23.28 -11.27 8.52
CA ASP A 79 24.23 -10.79 7.51
C ASP A 79 23.65 -10.84 6.08
N LYS A 80 22.46 -11.43 5.90
CA LYS A 80 21.77 -11.49 4.61
C LYS A 80 21.03 -10.19 4.30
N ALA A 81 20.90 -9.87 3.03
CA ALA A 81 20.03 -8.79 2.59
C ALA A 81 18.56 -9.13 2.86
N GLN A 82 17.80 -8.16 3.34
CA GLN A 82 16.37 -8.28 3.63
C GLN A 82 15.56 -7.69 2.49
N VAL A 83 14.69 -8.48 1.88
CA VAL A 83 13.84 -8.08 0.76
C VAL A 83 12.40 -7.92 1.24
N GLY A 84 11.88 -6.70 1.14
CA GLY A 84 10.47 -6.41 1.34
C GLY A 84 9.66 -6.91 0.14
N ILE A 85 8.61 -7.70 0.40
CA ILE A 85 7.73 -8.25 -0.62
C ILE A 85 6.35 -7.61 -0.44
N ALA A 86 6.09 -6.56 -1.21
CA ALA A 86 4.91 -5.71 -1.09
C ALA A 86 3.76 -6.22 -1.98
N SER A 87 2.84 -7.01 -1.45
CA SER A 87 1.63 -7.40 -2.18
C SER A 87 0.54 -6.34 -2.09
N VAL A 88 -0.33 -6.30 -3.11
CA VAL A 88 -1.57 -5.52 -3.09
C VAL A 88 -2.77 -6.46 -3.02
N TRP A 89 -2.70 -7.47 -2.14
CA TRP A 89 -3.71 -8.51 -2.02
C TRP A 89 -4.92 -8.04 -1.20
N TYR A 90 -6.11 -8.41 -1.67
CA TYR A 90 -7.36 -8.41 -0.92
C TYR A 90 -8.38 -9.28 -1.67
N GLU A 91 -9.36 -9.84 -0.96
CA GLU A 91 -10.27 -10.86 -1.51
C GLU A 91 -11.38 -10.27 -2.40
N GLY A 92 -11.80 -9.03 -2.12
CA GLY A 92 -12.94 -8.38 -2.76
C GLY A 92 -12.74 -7.90 -4.20
N ASN A 93 -11.69 -8.33 -4.90
CA ASN A 93 -11.45 -8.00 -6.30
C ASN A 93 -10.72 -9.12 -7.03
N PRO A 94 -11.21 -9.60 -8.19
CA PRO A 94 -10.53 -10.63 -8.98
C PRO A 94 -9.10 -10.24 -9.38
N CYS A 95 -8.83 -8.95 -9.57
CA CYS A 95 -7.49 -8.47 -9.93
C CYS A 95 -6.43 -8.74 -8.85
N ASN A 96 -6.85 -8.91 -7.59
CA ASN A 96 -5.94 -8.92 -6.44
C ASN A 96 -6.03 -10.19 -5.57
N MET A 97 -7.12 -10.96 -5.66
CA MET A 97 -7.40 -12.07 -4.74
C MET A 97 -6.34 -13.19 -4.74
N HIS A 98 -5.59 -13.37 -5.83
CA HIS A 98 -4.53 -14.38 -5.97
C HIS A 98 -3.14 -13.90 -5.53
N LEU A 99 -2.96 -12.61 -5.28
CA LEU A 99 -1.64 -12.01 -5.05
C LEU A 99 -0.97 -12.50 -3.75
N ASN A 100 -1.75 -12.97 -2.76
CA ASN A 100 -1.19 -13.56 -1.54
C ASN A 100 -0.41 -14.84 -1.83
N THR A 101 -0.98 -15.70 -2.68
CA THR A 101 -0.35 -16.95 -3.14
C THR A 101 0.89 -16.64 -3.97
N LEU A 102 0.81 -15.64 -4.86
CA LEU A 102 1.95 -15.22 -5.67
C LEU A 102 3.08 -14.65 -4.80
N ALA A 103 2.76 -13.85 -3.78
CA ALA A 103 3.74 -13.31 -2.84
C ALA A 103 4.44 -14.41 -2.02
N ALA A 104 3.73 -15.49 -1.67
CA ALA A 104 4.34 -16.66 -1.05
C ALA A 104 5.37 -17.32 -1.98
N LYS A 105 5.07 -17.45 -3.28
CA LYS A 105 6.02 -17.97 -4.28
C LYS A 105 7.23 -17.07 -4.51
N VAL A 106 7.03 -15.76 -4.51
CA VAL A 106 8.14 -14.80 -4.54
C VAL A 106 9.04 -14.97 -3.33
N LYS A 107 8.47 -15.12 -2.12
CA LYS A 107 9.23 -15.38 -0.90
C LYS A 107 10.09 -16.65 -1.00
N GLU A 108 9.52 -17.75 -1.49
CA GLU A 108 10.29 -18.99 -1.73
C GLU A 108 11.49 -18.73 -2.66
N GLY A 109 11.33 -17.90 -3.70
CA GLY A 109 12.41 -17.53 -4.62
C GLY A 109 13.51 -16.67 -3.98
N VAL A 110 13.11 -15.68 -3.17
CA VAL A 110 14.03 -14.82 -2.42
C VAL A 110 14.88 -15.65 -1.45
N GLU A 111 14.26 -16.56 -0.70
CA GLU A 111 14.96 -17.43 0.25
C GLU A 111 15.92 -18.40 -0.45
N LYS A 112 15.51 -18.97 -1.60
CA LYS A 112 16.39 -19.81 -2.44
C LYS A 112 17.59 -19.05 -2.99
N ALA A 113 17.48 -17.74 -3.20
CA ALA A 113 18.58 -16.89 -3.64
C ALA A 113 19.54 -16.48 -2.49
N GLY A 114 19.30 -16.95 -1.27
CA GLY A 114 20.15 -16.66 -0.10
C GLY A 114 19.82 -15.36 0.62
N PHE A 115 18.63 -14.79 0.39
CA PHE A 115 18.16 -13.57 1.04
C PHE A 115 17.05 -13.85 2.05
N VAL A 116 16.74 -12.87 2.91
CA VAL A 116 15.60 -12.93 3.83
C VAL A 116 14.39 -12.26 3.18
N GLY A 117 13.27 -12.99 3.05
CA GLY A 117 12.04 -12.45 2.46
C GLY A 117 10.98 -12.08 3.50
N TYR A 118 10.66 -10.79 3.62
CA TYR A 118 9.57 -10.28 4.47
C TYR A 118 8.39 -9.80 3.64
N ARG A 119 7.29 -10.54 3.72
CA ARG A 119 6.04 -10.15 3.07
C ARG A 119 5.29 -9.12 3.89
N PHE A 120 4.82 -8.08 3.23
CA PHE A 120 3.84 -7.14 3.76
C PHE A 120 2.84 -6.78 2.67
N ASN A 121 1.74 -6.13 3.05
CA ASN A 121 0.63 -5.84 2.15
C ASN A 121 0.24 -4.36 2.23
N THR A 122 -0.19 -3.79 1.11
CA THR A 122 -0.82 -2.46 1.06
C THR A 122 -2.25 -2.56 0.51
N ILE A 123 -2.99 -1.46 0.56
CA ILE A 123 -4.38 -1.38 0.13
C ILE A 123 -4.50 -1.38 -1.39
N GLY A 124 -5.69 -1.69 -1.89
CA GLY A 124 -6.08 -1.47 -3.27
C GLY A 124 -7.57 -1.20 -3.36
N VAL A 125 -8.02 -0.72 -4.52
CA VAL A 125 -9.42 -0.49 -4.83
C VAL A 125 -9.73 -1.07 -6.21
N SER A 126 -10.98 -1.46 -6.43
CA SER A 126 -11.44 -2.01 -7.71
C SER A 126 -12.13 -0.93 -8.53
N ASP A 127 -11.47 -0.51 -9.62
CA ASP A 127 -12.06 0.44 -10.57
C ASP A 127 -13.31 -0.16 -11.24
N GLY A 128 -13.30 -1.48 -11.51
CA GLY A 128 -14.45 -2.19 -12.06
C GLY A 128 -15.69 -2.12 -11.17
N ILE A 129 -15.52 -2.31 -9.85
CA ILE A 129 -16.64 -2.27 -8.88
C ILE A 129 -17.08 -0.83 -8.58
N SER A 130 -16.14 0.10 -8.47
CA SER A 130 -16.46 1.49 -8.07
C SER A 130 -17.02 2.35 -9.21
N MET A 131 -16.92 1.89 -10.46
CA MET A 131 -17.40 2.60 -11.64
C MET A 131 -18.88 2.97 -11.53
N GLY A 132 -19.20 4.23 -11.86
CA GLY A 132 -20.58 4.74 -11.81
C GLY A 132 -21.08 5.11 -10.40
N THR A 133 -20.24 5.04 -9.37
CA THR A 133 -20.60 5.38 -7.98
C THR A 133 -19.74 6.51 -7.40
N THR A 134 -20.13 7.04 -6.22
CA THR A 134 -19.30 7.98 -5.47
C THR A 134 -17.95 7.39 -5.03
N GLY A 135 -17.83 6.06 -4.99
CA GLY A 135 -16.59 5.35 -4.68
C GLY A 135 -15.46 5.64 -5.67
N MET A 136 -15.77 5.95 -6.94
CA MET A 136 -14.76 6.25 -7.96
C MET A 136 -13.86 7.45 -7.59
N ARG A 137 -14.33 8.35 -6.71
CA ARG A 137 -13.52 9.46 -6.15
C ARG A 137 -12.29 8.98 -5.38
N TYR A 138 -12.30 7.72 -4.91
CA TYR A 138 -11.21 7.11 -4.16
C TYR A 138 -10.29 6.24 -5.05
N SER A 139 -10.53 6.15 -6.36
CA SER A 139 -9.66 5.38 -7.27
C SER A 139 -8.28 5.99 -7.39
N LEU A 140 -8.14 7.18 -8.01
CA LEU A 140 -6.83 7.74 -8.37
C LEU A 140 -5.94 7.99 -7.14
N GLN A 141 -6.51 8.50 -6.05
CA GLN A 141 -5.78 8.79 -4.82
C GLN A 141 -5.18 7.52 -4.16
N SER A 142 -5.74 6.32 -4.45
CA SER A 142 -5.16 5.07 -3.94
C SER A 142 -3.73 4.83 -4.45
N ARG A 143 -3.37 5.38 -5.61
CA ARG A 143 -2.00 5.37 -6.14
C ARG A 143 -1.00 5.97 -5.15
N GLU A 144 -1.33 7.12 -4.57
CA GLU A 144 -0.47 7.81 -3.60
C GLU A 144 -0.39 7.04 -2.30
N ILE A 145 -1.53 6.53 -1.80
CA ILE A 145 -1.54 5.73 -0.57
C ILE A 145 -0.67 4.47 -0.73
N ILE A 146 -0.74 3.80 -1.89
CA ILE A 146 0.11 2.64 -2.19
C ILE A 146 1.58 3.04 -2.19
N ALA A 147 1.92 4.15 -2.85
CA ALA A 147 3.29 4.65 -2.90
C ALA A 147 3.83 4.95 -1.49
N ASP A 148 3.07 5.73 -0.72
CA ASP A 148 3.40 6.15 0.64
C ASP A 148 3.48 4.94 1.60
N SER A 149 2.61 3.94 1.43
CA SER A 149 2.63 2.71 2.23
C SER A 149 3.92 1.92 2.04
N ILE A 150 4.33 1.71 0.78
CA ILE A 150 5.54 0.95 0.47
C ILE A 150 6.77 1.74 0.92
N GLU A 151 6.82 3.04 0.64
CA GLU A 151 7.89 3.94 1.08
C GLU A 151 8.04 3.91 2.60
N THR A 152 6.93 3.97 3.34
CA THR A 152 6.92 3.92 4.81
C THR A 152 7.52 2.61 5.33
N VAL A 153 7.06 1.46 4.82
CA VAL A 153 7.57 0.16 5.30
C VAL A 153 9.04 -0.03 4.93
N MET A 154 9.42 0.28 3.70
CA MET A 154 10.82 0.17 3.25
C MET A 154 11.75 1.09 4.06
N GLY A 155 11.33 2.32 4.33
CA GLY A 155 12.09 3.29 5.11
C GLY A 155 12.22 2.88 6.58
N ALA A 156 11.11 2.46 7.22
CA ALA A 156 11.08 2.10 8.62
C ALA A 156 11.82 0.78 8.92
N GLN A 157 11.67 -0.23 8.05
CA GLN A 157 12.21 -1.57 8.28
C GLN A 157 13.60 -1.79 7.69
N TRP A 158 14.19 -0.78 7.05
CA TRP A 158 15.55 -0.85 6.49
C TRP A 158 15.77 -1.98 5.47
N TYR A 159 14.73 -2.41 4.77
CA TYR A 159 14.85 -3.47 3.75
C TYR A 159 15.77 -3.06 2.59
N ASP A 160 16.65 -3.95 2.17
CA ASP A 160 17.67 -3.69 1.15
C ASP A 160 17.11 -3.66 -0.27
N GLY A 161 16.00 -4.37 -0.52
CA GLY A 161 15.34 -4.41 -1.81
C GLY A 161 13.83 -4.62 -1.71
N ASN A 162 13.12 -4.39 -2.80
CA ASN A 162 11.66 -4.47 -2.84
C ASN A 162 11.17 -5.30 -4.04
N ILE A 163 10.28 -6.25 -3.79
CA ILE A 163 9.52 -6.92 -4.85
C ILE A 163 8.04 -6.59 -4.63
N SER A 164 7.47 -5.78 -5.52
CA SER A 164 6.05 -5.43 -5.43
C SER A 164 5.20 -6.27 -6.36
N LEU A 165 4.02 -6.67 -5.89
CA LEU A 165 3.05 -7.47 -6.63
C LEU A 165 1.73 -6.71 -6.81
N PRO A 166 1.67 -5.75 -7.76
CA PRO A 166 0.44 -5.07 -8.11
C PRO A 166 -0.42 -5.91 -9.07
N GLY A 167 -1.75 -5.77 -8.99
CA GLY A 167 -2.68 -6.52 -9.85
C GLY A 167 -3.79 -5.70 -10.51
N CYS A 168 -4.05 -4.49 -10.04
CA CYS A 168 -5.13 -3.63 -10.56
C CYS A 168 -4.60 -2.24 -10.94
N ASP A 169 -5.36 -1.53 -11.77
CA ASP A 169 -5.06 -0.26 -12.44
C ASP A 169 -4.09 0.65 -11.67
N LYS A 170 -4.50 1.22 -10.54
CA LYS A 170 -3.69 2.21 -9.78
C LYS A 170 -2.55 1.60 -8.97
N ASN A 171 -2.49 0.27 -8.86
CA ASN A 171 -1.47 -0.41 -8.07
C ASN A 171 -0.09 -0.31 -8.73
N MET A 172 0.00 -0.59 -10.03
CA MET A 172 1.25 -0.59 -10.79
C MET A 172 2.00 0.75 -10.66
N PRO A 173 1.39 1.91 -11.00
CA PRO A 173 2.09 3.18 -10.85
C PRO A 173 2.41 3.51 -9.39
N GLY A 174 1.56 3.14 -8.42
CA GLY A 174 1.85 3.35 -6.99
C GLY A 174 3.11 2.60 -6.53
N CYS A 175 3.25 1.33 -6.94
CA CYS A 175 4.45 0.54 -6.66
C CYS A 175 5.70 1.14 -7.30
N VAL A 176 5.64 1.52 -8.58
CA VAL A 176 6.79 2.10 -9.31
C VAL A 176 7.19 3.46 -8.72
N MET A 177 6.23 4.28 -8.29
CA MET A 177 6.50 5.53 -7.60
C MET A 177 7.28 5.29 -6.30
N ALA A 178 6.86 4.32 -5.47
CA ALA A 178 7.60 3.97 -4.27
C ALA A 178 9.02 3.48 -4.56
N MET A 179 9.20 2.65 -5.61
CA MET A 179 10.52 2.17 -6.03
C MET A 179 11.45 3.34 -6.40
N GLY A 180 10.93 4.32 -7.15
CA GLY A 180 11.68 5.52 -7.52
C GLY A 180 12.04 6.40 -6.32
N ARG A 181 11.11 6.59 -5.37
CA ARG A 181 11.34 7.38 -4.15
C ARG A 181 12.35 6.73 -3.21
N VAL A 182 12.22 5.42 -3.00
CA VAL A 182 13.10 4.64 -2.10
C VAL A 182 14.48 4.40 -2.73
N ASN A 183 14.54 4.30 -4.06
CA ASN A 183 15.76 4.10 -4.85
C ASN A 183 16.65 2.94 -4.35
N ARG A 184 16.02 1.80 -4.10
CA ARG A 184 16.66 0.53 -3.74
C ARG A 184 16.40 -0.52 -4.83
N PRO A 185 17.26 -1.56 -4.98
CA PRO A 185 17.02 -2.65 -5.93
C PRO A 185 15.57 -3.15 -5.86
N SER A 186 14.84 -3.01 -6.98
CA SER A 186 13.40 -3.24 -7.00
C SER A 186 12.95 -4.01 -8.24
N LEU A 187 11.94 -4.85 -8.07
CA LEU A 187 11.26 -5.58 -9.14
C LEU A 187 9.74 -5.44 -8.99
N MET A 188 9.05 -5.17 -10.09
CA MET A 188 7.59 -5.25 -10.14
C MET A 188 7.18 -6.56 -10.81
N VAL A 189 6.39 -7.38 -10.11
CA VAL A 189 5.83 -8.63 -10.63
C VAL A 189 4.34 -8.43 -10.84
N TYR A 190 3.93 -8.22 -12.09
CA TYR A 190 2.52 -8.04 -12.43
C TYR A 190 1.70 -9.29 -12.08
N GLY A 191 0.56 -9.10 -11.43
CA GLY A 191 -0.35 -10.18 -11.04
C GLY A 191 -0.92 -10.98 -12.22
N GLY A 192 -0.98 -10.39 -13.42
CA GLY A 192 -1.47 -11.04 -14.63
C GLY A 192 -2.92 -10.73 -14.97
N THR A 193 -3.26 -10.97 -16.23
CA THR A 193 -4.57 -10.67 -16.82
C THR A 193 -5.58 -11.79 -16.58
N ILE A 194 -6.86 -11.45 -16.43
CA ILE A 194 -7.96 -12.41 -16.33
C ILE A 194 -8.16 -13.10 -17.69
N ARG A 195 -8.56 -14.37 -17.66
CA ARG A 195 -9.04 -15.05 -18.88
C ARG A 195 -10.40 -14.48 -19.30
N PRO A 196 -10.72 -14.45 -20.61
CA PRO A 196 -12.05 -14.07 -21.05
C PRO A 196 -13.11 -15.05 -20.51
N GLY A 197 -14.24 -14.48 -20.12
CA GLY A 197 -15.46 -15.23 -19.83
C GLY A 197 -16.10 -15.81 -21.08
N ARG A 198 -17.14 -16.63 -20.90
CA ARG A 198 -17.97 -17.16 -22.00
C ARG A 198 -19.43 -17.17 -21.61
N SER A 199 -20.29 -16.61 -22.47
CA SER A 199 -21.75 -16.68 -22.30
C SER A 199 -22.22 -18.13 -22.25
N ALA A 200 -23.06 -18.49 -21.28
CA ALA A 200 -23.63 -19.84 -21.22
C ALA A 200 -24.70 -20.04 -22.31
N CYS A 201 -25.37 -18.97 -22.74
CA CYS A 201 -26.42 -19.03 -23.75
C CYS A 201 -25.89 -19.06 -25.18
N SER A 202 -24.83 -18.29 -25.47
CA SER A 202 -24.33 -18.06 -26.84
C SER A 202 -22.91 -18.58 -27.08
N ASN A 203 -22.18 -18.96 -26.03
CA ASN A 203 -20.76 -19.32 -26.09
C ASN A 203 -19.84 -18.22 -26.64
N GLU A 204 -20.33 -16.99 -26.76
CA GLU A 204 -19.54 -15.82 -27.15
C GLU A 204 -18.57 -15.41 -26.02
N PRO A 205 -17.37 -14.92 -26.37
CA PRO A 205 -16.42 -14.43 -25.39
C PRO A 205 -16.95 -13.18 -24.68
N LEU A 206 -16.74 -13.11 -23.37
CA LEU A 206 -17.16 -12.00 -22.52
C LEU A 206 -15.98 -11.40 -21.76
N ASP A 207 -16.08 -10.11 -21.48
CA ASP A 207 -15.15 -9.37 -20.64
C ASP A 207 -15.89 -8.30 -19.82
N ILE A 208 -15.15 -7.49 -19.06
CA ILE A 208 -15.74 -6.44 -18.24
C ILE A 208 -16.46 -5.35 -19.07
N VAL A 209 -16.03 -5.10 -20.30
CA VAL A 209 -16.70 -4.14 -21.20
C VAL A 209 -18.04 -4.69 -21.67
N SER A 210 -18.14 -6.00 -21.90
CA SER A 210 -19.40 -6.68 -22.18
C SER A 210 -20.43 -6.40 -21.08
N VAL A 211 -20.00 -6.39 -19.81
CA VAL A 211 -20.85 -6.04 -18.66
C VAL A 211 -21.24 -4.56 -18.65
N PHE A 212 -20.31 -3.64 -18.95
CA PHE A 212 -20.64 -2.21 -19.04
C PHE A 212 -21.62 -1.91 -20.17
N GLN A 213 -21.52 -2.63 -21.30
CA GLN A 213 -22.39 -2.43 -22.46
C GLN A 213 -23.77 -3.09 -22.30
N CYS A 214 -23.86 -4.20 -21.54
CA CYS A 214 -25.11 -4.98 -21.47
C CYS A 214 -26.28 -4.17 -20.89
N TYR A 215 -26.03 -3.25 -19.96
CA TYR A 215 -27.09 -2.39 -19.42
C TYR A 215 -27.68 -1.45 -20.49
N GLY A 216 -26.83 -0.85 -21.32
CA GLY A 216 -27.28 -0.03 -22.45
C GLY A 216 -28.06 -0.84 -23.49
N SER A 217 -27.59 -2.05 -23.81
CA SER A 217 -28.29 -2.98 -24.71
C SER A 217 -29.66 -3.41 -24.17
N TYR A 218 -29.77 -3.60 -22.85
CA TYR A 218 -31.02 -3.95 -22.19
C TYR A 218 -32.04 -2.80 -22.27
N ILE A 219 -31.63 -1.57 -21.93
CA ILE A 219 -32.51 -0.39 -22.04
C ILE A 219 -32.96 -0.17 -23.49
N ALA A 220 -32.08 -0.41 -24.46
CA ALA A 220 -32.39 -0.30 -25.88
C ALA A 220 -33.27 -1.44 -26.43
N GLY A 221 -33.68 -2.40 -25.59
CA GLY A 221 -34.50 -3.55 -26.00
C GLY A 221 -33.78 -4.56 -26.89
N LYS A 222 -32.44 -4.52 -26.96
CA LYS A 222 -31.63 -5.43 -27.80
C LYS A 222 -31.39 -6.78 -27.13
N ILE A 223 -31.38 -6.82 -25.80
CA ILE A 223 -31.26 -8.04 -25.00
C ILE A 223 -32.32 -8.07 -23.91
N ASN A 224 -32.72 -9.27 -23.48
CA ASN A 224 -33.61 -9.46 -22.34
C ASN A 224 -32.83 -9.57 -21.01
N GLU A 225 -33.54 -9.64 -19.88
CA GLU A 225 -32.92 -9.73 -18.55
C GLU A 225 -32.13 -11.04 -18.36
N GLU A 226 -32.58 -12.16 -18.94
CA GLU A 226 -31.88 -13.44 -18.85
C GLU A 226 -30.51 -13.36 -19.53
N GLN A 227 -30.45 -12.80 -20.74
CA GLN A 227 -29.22 -12.55 -21.47
C GLN A 227 -28.31 -11.56 -20.74
N ARG A 228 -28.87 -10.50 -20.13
CA ARG A 228 -28.10 -9.55 -19.32
C ARG A 228 -27.46 -10.25 -18.10
N GLN A 229 -28.22 -11.10 -17.41
CA GLN A 229 -27.72 -11.87 -16.26
C GLN A 229 -26.68 -12.91 -16.66
N ASP A 230 -26.83 -13.56 -17.81
CA ASP A 230 -25.83 -14.46 -18.36
C ASP A 230 -24.48 -13.74 -18.56
N ILE A 231 -24.50 -12.54 -19.14
CA ILE A 231 -23.29 -11.72 -19.31
C ILE A 231 -22.66 -11.40 -17.95
N VAL A 232 -23.44 -10.92 -16.99
CA VAL A 232 -22.96 -10.52 -15.65
C VAL A 232 -22.31 -11.69 -14.91
N ARG A 233 -22.89 -12.89 -15.00
CA ARG A 233 -22.43 -14.06 -14.26
C ARG A 233 -21.17 -14.69 -14.83
N HIS A 234 -20.94 -14.55 -16.14
CA HIS A 234 -19.88 -15.29 -16.81
C HIS A 234 -18.72 -14.43 -17.34
N ALA A 235 -18.81 -13.09 -17.28
CA ALA A 235 -17.76 -12.21 -17.80
C ALA A 235 -16.42 -12.25 -17.04
N CYS A 236 -16.44 -12.56 -15.73
CA CYS A 236 -15.24 -12.59 -14.88
C CYS A 236 -15.02 -14.00 -14.32
N PRO A 237 -14.36 -14.91 -15.05
CA PRO A 237 -14.30 -16.34 -14.70
C PRO A 237 -13.31 -16.67 -13.58
N GLY A 238 -12.51 -15.72 -13.09
CA GLY A 238 -11.50 -15.99 -12.06
C GLY A 238 -10.59 -14.81 -11.76
N ALA A 239 -9.38 -15.12 -11.28
CA ALA A 239 -8.40 -14.12 -10.90
C ALA A 239 -7.69 -13.47 -12.10
N GLY A 240 -7.29 -12.21 -11.93
CA GLY A 240 -6.53 -11.42 -12.89
C GLY A 240 -7.13 -10.04 -13.15
N ALA A 241 -6.31 -9.13 -13.66
CA ALA A 241 -6.75 -7.80 -14.06
C ALA A 241 -7.67 -7.83 -15.29
N CYS A 242 -8.29 -6.71 -15.63
CA CYS A 242 -9.15 -6.61 -16.81
C CYS A 242 -8.43 -7.04 -18.09
N GLY A 243 -9.08 -7.86 -18.92
CA GLY A 243 -8.46 -8.58 -20.05
C GLY A 243 -7.93 -7.72 -21.20
N GLY A 244 -8.56 -6.58 -21.48
CA GLY A 244 -8.23 -5.70 -22.60
C GLY A 244 -7.02 -4.80 -22.35
N MET A 245 -6.64 -4.01 -23.37
CA MET A 245 -5.62 -2.95 -23.27
C MET A 245 -6.16 -1.71 -22.55
N TYR A 246 -6.53 -1.89 -21.29
CA TYR A 246 -6.84 -0.83 -20.34
C TYR A 246 -5.60 -0.48 -19.52
N THR A 247 -5.74 0.43 -18.57
CA THR A 247 -4.62 0.90 -17.74
C THR A 247 -3.85 -0.21 -17.04
N ALA A 248 -4.47 -1.35 -16.72
CA ALA A 248 -3.75 -2.43 -16.04
C ALA A 248 -2.76 -3.19 -16.93
N ASN A 249 -3.10 -3.41 -18.20
CA ASN A 249 -2.22 -4.11 -19.15
C ASN A 249 -1.35 -3.16 -19.98
N THR A 250 -1.68 -1.86 -20.01
CA THR A 250 -0.87 -0.80 -20.63
C THR A 250 0.34 -0.49 -19.75
#